data_AF-A0A218WPB1-F1
#
_entry.id   AF-A0A218WPB1-F1
#
_cell.length_a   1.000
_cell.length_b   1.000
_cell.length_c   1.000
_cell.angle_alpha   90.00
_cell.angle_beta   90.00
_cell.angle_gamma   90.00
#
_symmetry.space_group_name_H-M   'P 1'
#
loop_
_entity.id
_entity.type
_entity.pdbx_description
1 polymer ?
#
loop_
_entity_poly.entity_id
_entity_poly.type
_entity_poly.pdbx_seq_one_letter_code
_entity_poly.pdbx_strand_id
1 'polypeptide(L)'
;MMKKTFYYNFLPTKAQEEAAEARNVPLQVSRVLIEVNNIHLPSLHMHESNLSNPWPIRKILVSREIMSEKIELTYNDTFDHIFRYWTLDMANVVVMGGKFLFPLIDFTDEKNPRRYQSERIYLENGINENYNLRWTDLAQVRLFNPSDEIGLLWDFRTGCFHFKLLHRGA
;
A
#
# COMPACT_ATOMS: atom_id res chain seq x y z
N MET A 1 -15.06 12.02 -14.30
CA MET A 1 -14.31 10.80 -14.71
C MET A 1 -13.25 10.54 -13.66
N MET A 2 -13.18 9.33 -13.10
CA MET A 2 -12.10 8.95 -12.18
C MET A 2 -10.95 8.31 -12.95
N LYS A 3 -9.75 8.82 -12.71
CA LYS A 3 -8.47 8.35 -13.26
C LYS A 3 -7.95 7.21 -12.41
N LYS A 4 -7.38 6.18 -13.03
CA LYS A 4 -6.81 5.03 -12.33
C LYS A 4 -5.38 4.80 -12.80
N THR A 5 -4.52 4.44 -11.86
CA THR A 5 -3.09 4.20 -12.13
C THR A 5 -2.84 2.70 -12.25
N PHE A 6 -2.14 2.28 -13.31
CA PHE A 6 -1.79 0.90 -13.64
C PHE A 6 -0.29 0.76 -13.77
N TYR A 7 0.30 -0.34 -13.33
CA TYR A 7 1.66 -0.64 -13.79
C TYR A 7 1.62 -1.32 -15.16
N TYR A 8 2.32 -0.75 -16.12
CA TYR A 8 2.60 -1.36 -17.41
C TYR A 8 4.04 -1.83 -17.43
N ASN A 9 4.22 -3.11 -17.74
CA ASN A 9 5.52 -3.66 -18.07
C ASN A 9 5.79 -3.31 -19.53
N PHE A 10 6.57 -2.25 -19.75
CA PHE A 10 7.07 -2.03 -21.10
C PHE A 10 8.01 -3.18 -21.45
N LEU A 11 7.65 -3.92 -22.49
CA LEU A 11 8.60 -4.84 -23.11
C LEU A 11 9.84 -4.02 -23.48
N PRO A 12 11.04 -4.44 -23.05
CA PRO A 12 12.26 -3.74 -23.38
C PRO A 12 12.39 -3.60 -24.89
N THR A 13 12.84 -2.43 -25.34
CA THR A 13 13.09 -2.23 -26.77
C THR A 13 14.26 -3.11 -27.22
N LYS A 14 14.30 -3.48 -28.50
CA LYS A 14 15.42 -4.24 -29.10
C LYS A 14 16.79 -3.63 -28.76
N ALA A 15 16.87 -2.31 -28.71
CA ALA A 15 18.09 -1.58 -28.34
C ALA A 15 18.48 -1.78 -26.86
N GLN A 16 17.52 -1.88 -25.94
CA GLN A 16 17.78 -2.18 -24.52
C GLN A 16 18.17 -3.64 -24.32
N GLU A 17 17.57 -4.57 -25.08
CA GLU A 17 17.95 -5.98 -25.10
C GLU A 17 19.39 -6.16 -25.57
N GLU A 18 19.74 -5.60 -26.73
CA GLU A 18 21.09 -5.66 -27.30
C GLU A 18 22.13 -4.99 -26.39
N ALA A 19 21.79 -3.87 -25.72
CA ALA A 19 22.69 -3.20 -24.79
C ALA A 19 22.95 -3.99 -23.50
N ALA A 20 21.95 -4.72 -23.00
CA ALA A 20 22.10 -5.59 -21.83
C ALA A 20 22.94 -6.83 -22.17
N GLU A 21 22.71 -7.43 -23.34
CA GLU A 21 23.51 -8.54 -23.87
C GLU A 21 24.97 -8.14 -24.08
N ALA A 22 25.22 -7.00 -24.74
CA ALA A 22 26.57 -6.47 -24.95
C ALA A 22 27.32 -6.16 -23.63
N ARG A 23 26.59 -5.86 -22.56
CA ARG A 23 27.14 -5.57 -21.22
C ARG A 23 27.14 -6.79 -20.29
N ASN A 24 26.63 -7.93 -20.74
CA ASN A 24 26.51 -9.17 -19.97
C ASN A 24 25.77 -8.97 -18.62
N VAL A 25 24.74 -8.13 -18.62
CA VAL A 25 23.89 -7.83 -17.45
C VAL A 25 22.48 -8.35 -17.65
N PRO A 26 21.80 -8.83 -16.59
CA PRO A 26 20.40 -9.25 -16.68
C PRO A 26 19.50 -8.11 -17.16
N LEU A 27 18.58 -8.42 -18.07
CA LEU A 27 17.61 -7.47 -18.58
C LEU A 27 16.63 -7.08 -17.47
N GLN A 28 16.64 -5.81 -17.09
CA GLN A 28 15.78 -5.31 -16.03
C GLN A 28 14.52 -4.68 -16.65
N VAL A 29 13.37 -5.36 -16.56
CA VAL A 29 12.09 -4.82 -17.02
C VAL A 29 11.61 -3.79 -16.01
N SER A 30 11.61 -2.51 -16.37
CA SER A 30 11.08 -1.46 -15.51
C SER A 30 9.55 -1.43 -15.58
N ARG A 31 8.88 -1.66 -14.45
CA ARG A 31 7.44 -1.40 -14.35
C ARG A 31 7.20 0.10 -14.25
N VAL A 32 6.30 0.63 -15.07
CA VAL A 32 5.95 2.06 -15.06
C VAL A 32 4.49 2.23 -14.72
N LEU A 33 4.17 3.15 -13.80
CA LEU A 33 2.79 3.55 -13.57
C LEU A 33 2.28 4.39 -14.75
N ILE A 34 1.24 3.90 -15.41
CA ILE A 34 0.46 4.56 -16.46
C ILE A 34 -0.91 4.92 -15.90
N GLU A 35 -1.44 6.08 -16.28
CA GLU A 35 -2.84 6.43 -15.99
C GLU A 35 -3.70 5.94 -17.16
N VAL A 36 -4.71 5.11 -16.90
CA VAL A 36 -5.66 4.69 -17.94
C VAL A 36 -7.02 5.31 -17.64
N ASN A 37 -7.51 6.10 -18.59
CA ASN A 37 -8.88 6.59 -18.62
C ASN A 37 -9.73 5.50 -19.29
N ASN A 38 -10.85 5.09 -18.66
CA ASN A 38 -11.78 4.02 -19.10
C ASN A 38 -11.37 2.58 -18.79
N ILE A 39 -11.53 2.18 -17.53
CA ILE A 39 -12.02 0.83 -17.24
C ILE A 39 -13.29 1.00 -16.41
N HIS A 40 -14.37 0.34 -16.83
CA HIS A 40 -15.60 0.21 -16.04
C HIS A 40 -15.17 -0.18 -14.62
N LEU A 41 -15.38 0.70 -13.63
CA LEU A 41 -15.16 0.32 -12.24
C LEU A 41 -15.96 -0.96 -12.02
N PRO A 42 -15.40 -2.07 -11.48
CA PRO A 42 -16.25 -2.94 -10.71
C PRO A 42 -16.77 -2.01 -9.63
N SER A 43 -18.08 -1.83 -9.70
CA SER A 43 -18.84 -0.78 -9.04
C SER A 43 -18.36 -0.54 -7.62
N LEU A 44 -18.51 0.70 -7.12
CA LEU A 44 -18.37 1.04 -5.70
C LEU A 44 -18.98 -0.02 -4.76
N HIS A 45 -19.99 -0.76 -5.25
CA HIS A 45 -20.57 -1.96 -4.68
C HIS A 45 -19.58 -3.11 -4.33
N MET A 46 -18.31 -3.13 -4.75
CA MET A 46 -17.35 -4.14 -4.22
C MET A 46 -17.05 -3.93 -2.74
N HIS A 47 -17.22 -2.71 -2.23
CA HIS A 47 -17.17 -2.44 -0.79
C HIS A 47 -18.48 -2.88 -0.10
N GLU A 48 -19.58 -2.98 -0.83
CA GLU A 48 -20.89 -3.45 -0.36
C GLU A 48 -21.08 -4.97 -0.54
N SER A 49 -20.35 -5.62 -1.45
CA SER A 49 -20.51 -7.05 -1.73
C SER A 49 -19.68 -7.95 -0.81
N ASN A 50 -18.70 -7.39 -0.08
CA ASN A 50 -17.95 -8.08 0.97
C ASN A 50 -18.35 -7.58 2.37
N LEU A 51 -19.66 -7.46 2.63
CA LEU A 51 -20.22 -7.15 3.96
C LEU A 51 -19.70 -8.09 5.08
N SER A 52 -19.12 -9.25 4.73
CA SER A 52 -18.52 -10.17 5.69
C SER A 52 -17.12 -9.76 6.17
N ASN A 53 -16.38 -8.92 5.44
CA ASN A 53 -15.03 -8.48 5.88
C ASN A 53 -14.64 -7.11 5.25
N PRO A 54 -14.67 -6.01 6.03
CA PRO A 54 -14.37 -4.67 5.52
C PRO A 54 -12.87 -4.38 5.32
N TRP A 55 -11.99 -5.32 5.66
CA TRP A 55 -10.52 -5.14 5.63
C TRP A 55 -9.93 -5.85 4.40
N PRO A 56 -9.70 -5.15 3.27
CA PRO A 56 -9.16 -5.75 2.05
C PRO A 56 -7.73 -6.25 2.22
N ILE A 57 -6.92 -5.58 3.04
CA ILE A 57 -5.58 -6.02 3.38
C ILE A 57 -5.63 -6.59 4.80
N ARG A 58 -5.33 -7.87 4.95
CA ARG A 58 -5.16 -8.55 6.24
C ARG A 58 -3.75 -9.10 6.34
N LYS A 59 -3.15 -8.93 7.51
CA LYS A 59 -1.76 -9.32 7.69
C LYS A 59 -1.47 -9.72 9.13
N ILE A 60 -0.69 -10.79 9.27
CA ILE A 60 -0.09 -11.20 10.53
C ILE A 60 1.24 -10.46 10.69
N LEU A 61 1.40 -9.73 11.78
CA LEU A 61 2.62 -8.99 12.08
C LEU A 61 3.73 -9.95 12.51
N VAL A 62 4.93 -9.67 12.01
CA VAL A 62 6.15 -10.36 12.43
C VAL A 62 7.07 -9.44 13.23
N SER A 63 7.96 -10.02 14.04
CA SER A 63 8.83 -9.25 14.94
C SER A 63 9.64 -8.16 14.22
N ARG A 64 10.11 -8.42 12.98
CA ARG A 64 10.87 -7.43 12.21
C ARG A 64 10.05 -6.18 11.88
N GLU A 65 8.75 -6.32 11.61
CA GLU A 65 7.85 -5.21 11.23
C GLU A 65 7.49 -4.37 12.44
N ILE A 66 7.35 -5.02 13.60
CA ILE A 66 7.11 -4.36 14.88
C ILE A 66 8.35 -3.57 15.30
N MET A 67 9.53 -4.19 15.30
CA MET A 67 10.79 -3.54 15.69
C MET A 67 11.18 -2.38 14.76
N SER A 68 10.94 -2.52 13.45
CA SER A 68 11.23 -1.46 12.48
C SER A 68 10.13 -0.39 12.39
N GLU A 69 8.98 -0.62 13.05
CA GLU A 69 7.78 0.19 12.93
C GLU A 69 7.33 0.40 11.47
N LYS A 70 7.49 -0.65 10.65
CA LYS A 70 7.11 -0.66 9.23
C LYS A 70 6.39 -1.94 8.91
N ILE A 71 5.20 -1.81 8.33
CA ILE A 71 4.48 -2.93 7.76
C ILE A 71 4.88 -3.03 6.28
N GLU A 72 5.38 -4.18 5.89
CA GLU A 72 5.63 -4.48 4.49
C GLU A 72 4.29 -4.83 3.81
N LEU A 73 3.93 -4.09 2.79
CA LEU A 73 2.80 -4.35 1.92
C LEU A 73 3.31 -4.95 0.63
N THR A 74 2.65 -6.01 0.17
CA THR A 74 3.01 -6.59 -1.12
C THR A 74 2.70 -5.60 -2.23
N TYR A 75 3.35 -5.80 -3.37
CA TYR A 75 3.01 -5.08 -4.60
C TYR A 75 1.50 -5.16 -4.90
N ASN A 76 0.90 -6.35 -4.81
CA ASN A 76 -0.52 -6.55 -5.10
C ASN A 76 -1.42 -5.80 -4.11
N ASP A 77 -1.13 -5.91 -2.80
CA ASP A 77 -1.90 -5.20 -1.77
C ASP A 77 -1.90 -3.69 -2.02
N THR A 78 -0.72 -3.15 -2.34
CA THR A 78 -0.55 -1.71 -2.57
C THR A 78 -1.22 -1.28 -3.86
N PHE A 79 -1.03 -2.04 -4.92
CA PHE A 79 -1.57 -1.71 -6.22
C PHE A 79 -3.12 -1.78 -6.22
N ASP A 80 -3.69 -2.89 -5.80
CA ASP A 80 -5.13 -3.16 -5.91
C ASP A 80 -5.97 -2.43 -4.87
N HIS A 81 -5.41 -2.12 -3.70
CA HIS A 81 -6.17 -1.55 -2.58
C HIS A 81 -5.76 -0.12 -2.21
N ILE A 82 -4.63 0.39 -2.71
CA ILE A 82 -4.15 1.75 -2.42
C ILE A 82 -4.03 2.56 -3.72
N PHE A 83 -3.06 2.25 -4.58
CA PHE A 83 -2.76 3.02 -5.79
C PHE A 83 -3.89 3.04 -6.80
N ARG A 84 -4.73 2.00 -6.78
CA ARG A 84 -6.01 1.93 -7.49
C ARG A 84 -6.88 3.19 -7.33
N TYR A 85 -6.79 3.86 -6.18
CA TYR A 85 -7.59 5.03 -5.83
C TYR A 85 -6.77 6.33 -5.77
N TRP A 86 -5.47 6.26 -6.04
CA TRP A 86 -4.58 7.41 -6.04
C TRP A 86 -4.47 8.01 -7.44
N THR A 87 -4.17 9.30 -7.50
CA THR A 87 -3.72 9.91 -8.76
C THR A 87 -2.33 9.38 -9.12
N LEU A 88 -1.99 9.46 -10.41
CA LEU A 88 -0.67 9.08 -10.89
C LEU A 88 0.45 9.83 -10.14
N ASP A 89 0.26 11.13 -9.90
CA ASP A 89 1.24 11.96 -9.19
C ASP A 89 1.48 11.48 -7.76
N MET A 90 0.42 11.16 -7.01
CA MET A 90 0.56 10.63 -5.64
C MET A 90 1.30 9.30 -5.63
N ALA A 91 0.97 8.39 -6.56
CA ALA A 91 1.62 7.08 -6.65
C ALA A 91 3.09 7.22 -7.05
N ASN A 92 3.39 8.10 -8.01
CA ASN A 92 4.76 8.36 -8.47
C ASN A 92 5.66 8.92 -7.36
N VAL A 93 5.15 9.73 -6.43
CA VAL A 93 5.92 10.18 -5.27
C VAL A 93 6.51 8.98 -4.53
N VAL A 94 5.69 7.98 -4.22
CA VAL A 94 6.13 6.78 -3.48
C VAL A 94 7.09 5.96 -4.32
N VAL A 95 6.77 5.76 -5.59
CA VAL A 95 7.49 4.85 -6.48
C VAL A 95 8.88 5.35 -6.82
N MET A 96 9.06 6.67 -6.93
CA MET A 96 10.37 7.31 -7.09
C MET A 96 11.17 7.42 -5.78
N GLY A 97 10.73 6.76 -4.70
CA GLY A 97 11.42 6.73 -3.41
C GLY A 97 11.07 7.87 -2.47
N GLY A 98 10.07 8.68 -2.81
CA GLY A 98 9.50 9.69 -1.92
C GLY A 98 8.59 9.06 -0.85
N LYS A 99 8.13 9.92 0.06
CA LYS A 99 7.22 9.56 1.15
C LYS A 99 5.89 10.26 0.93
N PHE A 100 4.81 9.49 0.96
CA PHE A 100 3.47 10.06 0.87
C PHE A 100 2.79 9.97 2.24
N LEU A 101 2.56 11.12 2.86
CA LEU A 101 1.95 11.24 4.18
C LEU A 101 0.42 11.19 4.08
N PHE A 102 -0.21 10.58 5.08
CA PHE A 102 -1.67 10.56 5.21
C PHE A 102 -2.08 10.45 6.67
N PRO A 103 -3.30 10.88 7.01
CA PRO A 103 -3.90 10.55 8.29
C PRO A 103 -4.20 9.04 8.39
N LEU A 104 -4.06 8.50 9.59
CA LEU A 104 -4.46 7.14 9.94
C LEU A 104 -5.53 7.17 11.03
N ILE A 105 -6.56 6.36 10.90
CA ILE A 105 -7.63 6.21 11.89
C ILE A 105 -7.62 4.76 12.39
N ASP A 106 -7.42 4.60 13.68
CA ASP A 106 -7.44 3.32 14.38
C ASP A 106 -8.84 3.04 14.94
N PHE A 107 -9.49 2.03 14.35
CA PHE A 107 -10.82 1.51 14.67
C PHE A 107 -10.78 0.27 15.57
N THR A 108 -9.66 -0.02 16.24
CA THR A 108 -9.59 -1.15 17.17
C THR A 108 -10.55 -0.98 18.35
N ASP A 109 -10.68 0.24 18.89
CA ASP A 109 -11.80 0.59 19.76
C ASP A 109 -12.90 1.25 18.91
N GLU A 110 -13.89 0.45 18.52
CA GLU A 110 -14.97 0.90 17.63
C GLU A 110 -15.78 2.07 18.21
N LYS A 111 -15.84 2.20 19.54
CA LYS A 111 -16.59 3.27 20.21
C LYS A 111 -15.83 4.59 20.22
N ASN A 112 -14.49 4.53 20.23
CA ASN A 112 -13.63 5.70 20.28
C ASN A 112 -12.46 5.57 19.28
N PRO A 113 -12.72 5.72 17.97
CA PRO A 113 -11.66 5.69 16.98
C PRO A 113 -10.62 6.77 17.22
N ARG A 114 -9.34 6.44 17.08
CA ARG A 114 -8.23 7.39 17.30
C ARG A 114 -7.63 7.81 15.96
N ARG A 115 -7.58 9.11 15.72
CA ARG A 115 -6.96 9.68 14.52
C ARG A 115 -5.52 10.09 14.82
N TYR A 116 -4.63 9.72 13.93
CA TYR A 116 -3.22 10.06 13.92
C TYR A 116 -2.90 10.82 12.64
N GLN A 117 -2.17 11.93 12.77
CA GLN A 117 -1.73 12.72 11.63
C GLN A 117 -0.36 13.32 11.98
N SER A 118 0.70 12.73 11.43
CA SER A 118 2.07 13.12 11.72
C SER A 118 3.00 12.77 10.56
N GLU A 119 4.21 13.32 10.58
CA GLU A 119 5.28 12.99 9.64
C GLU A 119 5.84 11.57 9.81
N ARG A 120 5.37 10.83 10.81
CA ARG A 120 5.78 9.46 11.11
C ARG A 120 4.80 8.42 10.58
N ILE A 121 3.78 8.86 9.84
CA ILE A 121 2.78 8.03 9.18
C ILE A 121 2.79 8.33 7.68
N TYR A 122 3.33 7.39 6.91
CA TYR A 122 3.48 7.55 5.47
C TYR A 122 3.69 6.20 4.78
N LEU A 123 3.50 6.19 3.46
CA LEU A 123 3.86 5.08 2.58
C LEU A 123 5.16 5.45 1.82
N GLU A 124 6.09 4.50 1.75
CA GLU A 124 7.34 4.62 1.00
C GLU A 124 7.62 3.35 0.17
N ASN A 125 8.47 3.48 -0.85
CA ASN A 125 9.01 2.35 -1.59
C ASN A 125 9.80 1.40 -0.66
N GLY A 126 9.68 0.10 -0.90
CA GLY A 126 10.42 -0.96 -0.22
C GLY A 126 11.29 -1.79 -1.17
N ILE A 127 11.90 -2.83 -0.62
CA ILE A 127 12.77 -3.73 -1.37
C ILE A 127 11.91 -4.67 -2.24
N ASN A 128 12.43 -5.13 -3.38
CA ASN A 128 11.76 -6.09 -4.26
C ASN A 128 10.35 -5.66 -4.70
N GLU A 129 10.17 -4.37 -4.99
CA GLU A 129 8.89 -3.80 -5.46
C GLU A 129 7.73 -3.87 -4.45
N ASN A 130 8.02 -4.24 -3.20
CA ASN A 130 7.11 -4.08 -2.08
C ASN A 130 7.11 -2.63 -1.59
N TYR A 131 6.16 -2.32 -0.70
CA TYR A 131 6.01 -1.00 -0.12
C TYR A 131 6.03 -1.10 1.40
N ASN A 132 6.39 -0.01 2.06
CA ASN A 132 6.41 0.05 3.52
C ASN A 132 5.43 1.11 4.01
N LEU A 133 4.45 0.68 4.80
CA LEU A 133 3.61 1.55 5.59
C LEU A 133 4.32 1.82 6.92
N ARG A 134 4.75 3.06 7.14
CA ARG A 134 5.26 3.49 8.43
C ARG A 134 4.12 3.98 9.32
N TRP A 135 4.15 3.56 10.58
CA TRP A 135 3.04 3.73 11.54
C TRP A 135 3.52 3.95 12.98
N THR A 136 4.69 4.58 13.15
CA THR A 136 5.39 4.73 14.43
C THR A 136 4.47 5.15 15.58
N ASP A 137 3.64 6.18 15.38
CA ASP A 137 2.77 6.69 16.45
C ASP A 137 1.69 5.68 16.88
N LEU A 138 1.21 4.85 15.95
CA LEU A 138 0.28 3.77 16.25
C LEU A 138 0.98 2.63 17.00
N ALA A 139 2.17 2.24 16.54
CA ALA A 139 2.96 1.15 17.14
C ALA A 139 3.28 1.40 18.61
N GLN A 140 3.65 2.65 18.96
CA GLN A 140 3.97 3.05 20.33
C GLN A 140 2.78 2.97 21.29
N VAL A 141 1.56 3.20 20.78
CA VAL A 141 0.33 3.17 21.59
C VAL A 141 -0.24 1.77 21.72
N ARG A 142 -0.24 0.98 20.64
CA ARG A 142 -0.93 -0.32 20.61
C ARG A 142 -0.13 -1.49 21.17
N LEU A 143 1.19 -1.34 21.30
CA LEU A 143 2.11 -2.36 21.79
C LEU A 143 1.83 -3.71 21.10
N PHE A 144 2.21 -3.80 19.82
CA PHE A 144 1.98 -4.98 19.00
C PHE A 144 2.86 -6.15 19.44
N ASN A 145 2.31 -7.36 19.35
CA ASN A 145 3.03 -8.61 19.53
C ASN A 145 3.23 -9.31 18.17
N PRO A 146 4.30 -10.11 18.02
CA PRO A 146 4.38 -11.05 16.91
C PRO A 146 3.11 -11.91 16.87
N SER A 147 2.65 -12.24 15.67
CA SER A 147 1.41 -12.99 15.43
C SER A 147 0.10 -12.20 15.62
N ASP A 148 0.14 -10.92 16.01
CA ASP A 148 -1.04 -10.04 15.96
C ASP A 148 -1.54 -9.94 14.51
N GLU A 149 -2.85 -10.11 14.30
CA GLU A 149 -3.48 -9.93 12.99
C GLU A 149 -4.10 -8.55 12.88
N ILE A 150 -3.79 -7.84 11.81
CA ILE A 150 -4.28 -6.50 11.52
C ILE A 150 -5.08 -6.45 10.22
N GLY A 151 -6.00 -5.50 10.17
CA GLY A 151 -6.76 -5.09 9.00
C GLY A 151 -6.39 -3.67 8.58
N LEU A 152 -6.22 -3.47 7.27
CA LEU A 152 -5.92 -2.18 6.66
C LEU A 152 -6.90 -1.90 5.51
N LEU A 153 -7.31 -0.64 5.39
CA LEU A 153 -8.16 -0.14 4.32
C LEU A 153 -7.73 1.29 3.97
N TRP A 154 -7.50 1.57 2.68
CA TRP A 154 -7.43 2.95 2.20
C TRP A 154 -8.85 3.44 1.90
N ASP A 155 -9.33 4.45 2.65
CA ASP A 155 -10.61 5.09 2.36
C ASP A 155 -10.40 6.29 1.43
N PHE A 156 -10.64 6.06 0.14
CA PHE A 156 -10.48 7.05 -0.91
C PHE A 156 -11.41 8.27 -0.76
N ARG A 157 -12.51 8.14 -0.02
CA ARG A 157 -13.46 9.25 0.19
C ARG A 157 -12.91 10.26 1.18
N THR A 158 -12.16 9.79 2.17
CA THR A 158 -11.59 10.61 3.24
C THR A 158 -10.09 10.87 3.07
N GLY A 159 -9.43 10.15 2.16
CA GLY A 159 -7.97 10.23 1.97
C GLY A 159 -7.19 9.74 3.20
N CYS A 160 -7.78 8.81 3.96
CA CYS A 160 -7.21 8.31 5.21
C CYS A 160 -6.98 6.80 5.13
N PHE A 161 -5.95 6.32 5.84
CA PHE A 161 -5.82 4.90 6.14
C PHE A 161 -6.66 4.55 7.35
N HIS A 162 -7.47 3.50 7.25
CA HIS A 162 -8.13 2.87 8.38
C HIS A 162 -7.33 1.65 8.81
N PHE A 163 -7.21 1.50 10.12
CA PHE A 163 -6.49 0.44 10.78
C PHE A 163 -7.40 -0.24 11.80
N LYS A 164 -7.25 -1.56 11.96
CA LYS A 164 -7.82 -2.28 13.09
C LYS A 164 -6.93 -3.46 13.47
N LEU A 165 -6.69 -3.65 14.76
CA LEU A 165 -6.19 -4.91 15.28
C LEU A 165 -7.37 -5.89 15.36
N LEU A 166 -7.31 -6.96 14.56
CA LEU A 166 -8.38 -7.95 14.39
C LEU A 166 -8.26 -9.07 15.41
N HIS A 167 -7.05 -9.55 15.64
CA HIS A 167 -6.76 -10.64 16.57
C HIS A 167 -5.42 -10.40 17.27
N ARG A 168 -5.33 -10.75 18.56
CA ARG A 168 -4.06 -10.75 19.28
C ARG A 168 -3.36 -12.09 19.07
N GLY A 169 -2.08 -12.05 18.74
CA GLY A 169 -1.23 -13.23 18.73
C GLY A 169 -1.15 -13.84 20.13
N ALA A 170 -1.15 -15.17 20.18
CA ALA A 170 -0.92 -15.95 21.39
C ALA A 170 0.58 -15.98 21.77
#